data_AF-A0A9E1M8Y1-F1
#
_entry.id   AF-A0A9E1M8Y1-F1
#
_cell.length_a   1.000
_cell.length_b   1.000
_cell.length_c   1.000
_cell.angle_alpha   90.00
_cell.angle_beta   90.00
_cell.angle_gamma   90.00
#
_symmetry.space_group_name_H-M   'P 1'
#
loop_
_entity.id
_entity.type
_entity.pdbx_description
1 polymer ?
#
loop_
_entity_poly.entity_id
_entity_poly.type
_entity_poly.pdbx_seq_one_letter_code
_entity_poly.pdbx_strand_id
1 'polypeptide(L)'
;MNQDTLNKIKSYKNSKYVWCAVGGVAGFLIGIYRAALFKVLIFCVVCAVGVILFAIFSKIVNKIYQKRMEAKNNAYGFDYLAEYNIYKKMRKQDAKDDGILYVTEYSDWKARIQKNYEQQKENEDFCHFLVQKKRDIENLKKQVEIISIPLVLLAATAYFEVVPWKEKFSIEEAGIVILAMIFGIAVVVARDIQRWRDQTEFLEDIMQVLGDKEQN
;
A
#
# COMPACT_ATOMS: atom_id res chain seq x y z
N MET A 1 62.17 29.63 7.21
CA MET A 1 61.22 29.40 8.32
C MET A 1 62.03 29.20 9.59
N ASN A 2 61.81 30.00 10.63
CA ASN A 2 62.71 30.06 11.80
C ASN A 2 62.54 28.82 12.70
N GLN A 3 63.64 28.36 13.31
CA GLN A 3 63.70 27.11 14.09
C GLN A 3 62.80 27.18 15.35
N ASP A 4 62.62 28.39 15.89
CA ASP A 4 61.69 28.66 17.00
C ASP A 4 60.21 28.50 16.58
N THR A 5 59.88 28.88 15.34
CA THR A 5 58.54 28.67 14.77
C THR A 5 58.24 27.18 14.58
N LEU A 6 59.24 26.41 14.14
CA LEU A 6 59.12 24.96 13.97
C LEU A 6 58.89 24.23 15.31
N ASN A 7 59.57 24.66 16.36
CA ASN A 7 59.43 24.08 17.70
C ASN A 7 58.08 24.39 18.36
N LYS A 8 57.56 25.62 18.18
CA LYS A 8 56.20 25.97 18.62
C LYS A 8 55.11 25.15 17.93
N ILE A 9 55.27 24.89 16.63
CA ILE A 9 54.33 24.04 15.86
C ILE A 9 54.38 22.57 16.36
N LYS A 10 55.57 22.03 16.66
CA LYS A 10 55.69 20.68 17.25
C LYS A 10 55.07 20.60 18.65
N SER A 11 55.25 21.63 19.47
CA SER A 11 54.65 21.73 20.81
C SER A 11 53.11 21.72 20.75
N TYR A 12 52.52 22.50 19.84
CA TYR A 12 51.07 22.50 19.63
C TYR A 12 50.53 21.14 19.14
N LYS A 13 51.24 20.47 18.24
CA LYS A 13 50.85 19.15 17.70
C LYS A 13 50.85 18.05 18.77
N ASN A 14 51.68 18.18 19.80
CA ASN A 14 51.82 17.22 20.90
C ASN A 14 51.13 17.68 22.20
N SER A 15 50.35 18.77 22.13
CA SER A 15 49.64 19.30 23.29
C SER A 15 48.47 18.39 23.67
N LYS A 16 48.51 17.87 24.90
CA LYS A 16 47.47 17.02 25.50
C LYS A 16 46.08 17.69 25.42
N TYR A 17 46.03 19.01 25.47
CA TYR A 17 44.80 19.80 25.36
C TYR A 17 44.18 19.77 23.97
N VAL A 18 44.99 19.74 22.90
CA VAL A 18 44.51 19.64 21.52
C VAL A 18 43.87 18.26 21.29
N TRP A 19 44.52 17.20 21.76
CA TRP A 19 43.96 15.84 21.66
C TRP A 19 42.70 15.63 22.51
N CYS A 20 42.63 16.21 23.71
CA CYS A 20 41.39 16.21 24.50
C CYS A 20 40.26 17.01 23.83
N ALA A 21 40.54 18.16 23.23
CA ALA A 21 39.55 18.95 22.51
C ALA A 21 39.02 18.21 21.27
N VAL A 22 39.92 17.60 20.47
CA VAL A 22 39.55 16.79 19.30
C VAL A 22 38.76 15.55 19.72
N GLY A 23 39.16 14.86 20.79
CA GLY A 23 38.42 13.72 21.33
C GLY A 23 37.05 14.09 21.88
N GLY A 24 36.92 15.24 22.54
CA GLY A 24 35.64 15.76 23.03
C GLY A 24 34.66 16.12 21.92
N VAL A 25 35.14 16.81 20.87
CA VAL A 25 34.31 17.16 19.70
C VAL A 25 33.90 15.91 18.91
N ALA A 26 34.82 14.96 18.71
CA ALA A 26 34.50 13.69 18.05
C ALA A 26 33.48 12.86 18.85
N GLY A 27 33.66 12.76 20.17
CA GLY A 27 32.70 12.07 21.05
C GLY A 27 31.32 12.72 21.08
N PHE A 28 31.27 14.05 21.06
CA PHE A 28 30.02 14.83 20.97
C PHE A 28 29.30 14.61 19.62
N LEU A 29 30.04 14.63 18.51
CA LEU A 29 29.49 14.36 17.17
C LEU A 29 28.98 12.92 17.05
N ILE A 30 29.72 11.93 17.57
CA ILE A 30 29.28 10.52 17.59
C ILE A 30 28.04 10.35 18.49
N GLY A 31 27.96 11.06 19.62
CA GLY A 31 26.80 11.07 20.51
C GLY A 31 25.54 11.63 19.82
N ILE A 32 25.67 12.73 19.09
CA ILE A 32 24.58 13.31 18.28
C ILE A 32 24.15 12.34 17.18
N TYR A 33 25.11 11.73 16.47
CA TYR A 33 24.81 10.77 15.40
C TYR A 33 24.09 9.54 15.95
N ARG A 34 24.50 9.03 17.12
CA ARG A 34 23.86 7.87 17.77
C ARG A 34 22.46 8.20 18.28
N ALA A 35 22.23 9.41 18.79
CA ALA A 35 20.91 9.88 19.20
C ALA A 35 19.98 10.08 17.99
N ALA A 36 20.48 10.67 16.91
CA ALA A 36 19.75 10.81 15.64
C ALA A 36 19.42 9.44 15.03
N LEU A 37 20.36 8.50 15.03
CA LEU A 37 20.14 7.12 14.54
C LEU A 37 19.08 6.39 15.38
N PHE A 38 19.09 6.56 16.71
CA PHE A 38 18.09 5.98 17.61
C PHE A 38 16.69 6.57 17.36
N LYS A 39 16.59 7.88 17.08
CA LYS A 39 15.34 8.54 16.68
C LYS A 39 14.82 8.03 15.33
N VAL A 40 15.70 7.86 14.35
CA VAL A 40 15.36 7.26 13.04
C VAL A 40 14.90 5.81 13.20
N LEU A 41 15.51 5.04 14.10
CA LEU A 41 15.08 3.67 14.42
C LEU A 41 13.67 3.62 15.02
N ILE A 42 13.37 4.47 16.01
CA ILE A 42 12.02 4.56 16.59
C ILE A 42 11.01 4.96 15.51
N PHE A 43 11.37 5.91 14.64
CA PHE A 43 10.56 6.31 13.49
C PHE A 43 10.26 5.13 12.55
N CYS A 44 11.29 4.37 12.15
CA CYS A 44 11.10 3.18 11.33
C CYS A 44 10.19 2.15 12.00
N VAL A 45 10.29 1.99 13.33
CA VAL A 45 9.42 1.08 14.09
C VAL A 45 7.97 1.56 14.10
N VAL A 46 7.70 2.84 14.32
CA VAL A 46 6.33 3.39 14.32
C VAL A 46 5.69 3.29 12.93
N CYS A 47 6.42 3.63 11.87
CA CYS A 47 5.95 3.46 10.49
C CYS A 47 5.69 1.98 10.17
N ALA A 48 6.59 1.07 10.58
CA ALA A 48 6.39 -0.36 10.40
C ALA A 48 5.15 -0.87 11.14
N VAL A 49 4.94 -0.45 12.39
CA VAL A 49 3.75 -0.80 13.18
C VAL A 49 2.48 -0.28 12.53
N GLY A 50 2.46 0.97 12.05
CA GLY A 50 1.32 1.55 11.33
C GLY A 50 0.97 0.78 10.05
N VAL A 51 1.97 0.44 9.24
CA VAL A 51 1.80 -0.39 8.03
C VAL A 51 1.30 -1.79 8.39
N ILE A 52 1.81 -2.39 9.47
CA ILE A 52 1.36 -3.72 9.94
C ILE A 52 -0.10 -3.68 10.41
N LEU A 53 -0.48 -2.71 11.23
CA LEU A 53 -1.85 -2.55 11.72
C LEU A 53 -2.83 -2.33 10.56
N PHE A 54 -2.46 -1.48 9.59
CA PHE A 54 -3.27 -1.27 8.40
C PHE A 54 -3.34 -2.55 7.55
N ALA A 55 -2.24 -3.27 7.35
CA ALA A 55 -2.24 -4.54 6.61
C ALA A 55 -3.14 -5.60 7.27
N ILE A 56 -3.17 -5.65 8.60
CA ILE A 56 -4.09 -6.50 9.36
C ILE A 56 -5.54 -6.05 9.13
N PHE A 57 -5.82 -4.75 9.20
CA PHE A 57 -7.15 -4.20 8.94
C PHE A 57 -7.61 -4.49 7.50
N SER A 58 -6.78 -4.22 6.49
CA SER A 58 -7.06 -4.58 5.08
C SER A 58 -7.28 -6.08 4.92
N LYS A 59 -6.53 -6.95 5.62
CA LYS A 59 -6.78 -8.40 5.60
C LYS A 59 -8.13 -8.76 6.22
N ILE A 60 -8.53 -8.13 7.33
CA ILE A 60 -9.82 -8.38 7.98
C ILE A 60 -10.96 -7.92 7.07
N VAL A 61 -10.90 -6.69 6.56
CA VAL A 61 -11.89 -6.14 5.62
C VAL A 61 -11.96 -7.03 4.37
N ASN A 62 -10.81 -7.41 3.81
CA ASN A 62 -10.75 -8.32 2.69
C ASN A 62 -11.33 -9.69 3.02
N LYS A 63 -11.13 -10.23 4.23
CA LYS A 63 -11.72 -11.51 4.64
C LYS A 63 -13.23 -11.44 4.78
N ILE A 64 -13.76 -10.35 5.34
CA ILE A 64 -15.21 -10.10 5.43
C ILE A 64 -15.81 -9.96 4.03
N TYR A 65 -15.12 -9.23 3.16
CA TYR A 65 -15.51 -9.05 1.77
C TYR A 65 -15.48 -10.36 0.98
N GLN A 66 -14.38 -11.10 1.06
CA GLN A 66 -14.21 -12.41 0.42
C GLN A 66 -15.31 -13.35 0.90
N LYS A 67 -15.60 -13.42 2.20
CA LYS A 67 -16.73 -14.23 2.70
C LYS A 67 -18.09 -13.83 2.12
N ARG A 68 -18.37 -12.53 1.98
CA ARG A 68 -19.61 -12.05 1.32
C ARG A 68 -19.63 -12.36 -0.18
N MET A 69 -18.47 -12.29 -0.83
CA MET A 69 -18.31 -12.60 -2.24
C MET A 69 -18.43 -14.11 -2.51
N GLU A 70 -17.74 -14.94 -1.74
CA GLU A 70 -17.73 -16.42 -1.74
C GLU A 70 -19.13 -17.00 -1.55
N ALA A 71 -19.90 -16.48 -0.60
CA ALA A 71 -21.29 -16.88 -0.38
C ALA A 71 -22.19 -16.66 -1.61
N LYS A 72 -21.74 -15.83 -2.56
CA LYS A 72 -22.41 -15.53 -3.82
C LYS A 72 -21.46 -15.74 -5.02
N ASN A 73 -20.43 -16.57 -4.92
CA ASN A 73 -19.36 -16.61 -5.93
C ASN A 73 -19.69 -17.51 -7.11
N ASN A 74 -20.54 -18.52 -6.88
CA ASN A 74 -20.91 -19.54 -7.87
C ASN A 74 -22.42 -19.50 -8.14
N ALA A 75 -22.95 -18.31 -8.40
CA ALA A 75 -24.34 -18.14 -8.78
C ALA A 75 -24.48 -18.33 -10.30
N TYR A 76 -25.58 -18.98 -10.73
CA TYR A 76 -25.90 -19.17 -12.15
C TYR A 76 -24.83 -19.91 -12.96
N GLY A 77 -23.93 -20.67 -12.32
CA GLY A 77 -22.84 -21.37 -13.02
C GLY A 77 -21.65 -20.48 -13.40
N PHE A 78 -21.64 -19.22 -12.94
CA PHE A 78 -20.52 -18.30 -13.12
C PHE A 78 -19.64 -18.29 -11.86
N ASP A 79 -18.38 -18.71 -11.97
CA ASP A 79 -17.40 -18.61 -10.90
C ASP A 79 -16.62 -17.30 -11.02
N TYR A 80 -17.09 -16.28 -10.29
CA TYR A 80 -16.52 -14.93 -10.36
C TYR A 80 -15.02 -14.91 -10.04
N LEU A 81 -14.56 -15.64 -9.02
CA LEU A 81 -13.15 -15.65 -8.62
C LEU A 81 -12.27 -16.33 -9.68
N ALA A 82 -12.71 -17.45 -10.24
CA ALA A 82 -11.96 -18.14 -11.29
C ALA A 82 -11.83 -17.26 -12.54
N GLU A 83 -12.93 -16.65 -12.97
CA GLU A 83 -12.96 -15.78 -14.15
C GLU A 83 -12.14 -14.50 -13.97
N TYR A 84 -12.23 -13.87 -12.80
CA TYR A 84 -11.41 -12.70 -12.47
C TYR A 84 -9.92 -13.04 -12.44
N ASN A 85 -9.55 -14.23 -11.95
CA ASN A 85 -8.15 -14.67 -11.94
C ASN A 85 -7.60 -14.87 -13.35
N ILE A 86 -8.39 -15.44 -14.27
CA ILE A 86 -8.02 -15.58 -15.69
C ILE A 86 -7.85 -14.20 -16.32
N TYR A 87 -8.83 -13.30 -16.15
CA TYR A 87 -8.78 -11.93 -16.66
C TYR A 87 -7.55 -11.17 -16.14
N LYS A 88 -7.25 -11.31 -14.85
CA LYS A 88 -6.08 -10.66 -14.23
C LYS A 88 -4.75 -11.21 -14.76
N LYS A 89 -4.67 -12.51 -15.05
CA LYS A 89 -3.48 -13.13 -15.65
C LYS A 89 -3.27 -12.62 -17.08
N MET A 90 -4.33 -12.53 -17.87
CA MET A 90 -4.29 -11.92 -19.21
C MET A 90 -3.76 -10.48 -19.17
N ARG A 91 -4.23 -9.68 -18.20
CA ARG A 91 -3.88 -8.25 -18.11
C ARG A 91 -2.49 -7.97 -17.53
N LYS A 92 -1.91 -8.94 -16.80
CA LYS A 92 -0.53 -8.88 -16.34
C LYS A 92 0.34 -9.66 -17.33
N GLN A 93 1.07 -8.95 -18.19
CA GLN A 93 1.96 -9.48 -19.24
C GLN A 93 3.10 -10.42 -18.75
N ASP A 94 3.09 -10.87 -17.49
CA ASP A 94 4.21 -11.58 -16.85
C ASP A 94 3.73 -12.68 -15.87
N ALA A 95 2.62 -13.37 -16.20
CA ALA A 95 2.17 -14.49 -15.38
C ALA A 95 3.05 -15.73 -15.67
N LYS A 96 3.80 -16.17 -14.65
CA LYS A 96 4.44 -17.49 -14.67
C LYS A 96 3.39 -18.57 -14.87
N ASP A 97 3.78 -19.61 -15.59
CA ASP A 97 2.92 -20.71 -15.99
C ASP A 97 2.60 -21.60 -14.78
N ASP A 98 1.48 -21.32 -14.13
CA ASP A 98 1.02 -22.02 -12.91
C ASP A 98 -0.04 -23.11 -13.20
N GLY A 99 -0.21 -23.55 -14.45
CA GLY A 99 -1.17 -24.60 -14.82
C GLY A 99 -2.66 -24.21 -14.81
N ILE A 100 -2.97 -22.91 -14.73
CA ILE A 100 -4.32 -22.35 -14.99
C ILE A 100 -4.39 -21.97 -16.47
N LEU A 101 -5.49 -22.29 -17.16
CA LEU A 101 -5.70 -22.01 -18.59
C LEU A 101 -5.22 -20.59 -18.96
N TYR A 102 -4.13 -20.52 -19.72
CA TYR A 102 -3.45 -19.27 -20.05
C TYR A 102 -4.15 -18.63 -21.25
N VAL A 103 -4.75 -17.46 -21.04
CA VAL A 103 -5.36 -16.67 -22.10
C VAL A 103 -4.45 -15.47 -22.36
N THR A 104 -3.82 -15.46 -23.53
CA THR A 104 -2.79 -14.47 -23.89
C THR A 104 -3.39 -13.15 -24.38
N GLU A 105 -4.57 -13.18 -25.00
CA GLU A 105 -5.17 -12.02 -25.63
C GLU A 105 -6.62 -11.76 -25.17
N TYR A 106 -7.05 -10.50 -25.26
CA TYR A 106 -8.41 -10.09 -24.92
C TYR A 106 -9.48 -10.73 -25.84
N SER A 107 -9.15 -10.91 -27.11
CA SER A 107 -9.98 -11.60 -28.11
C SER A 107 -10.31 -13.03 -27.69
N ASP A 108 -9.29 -13.79 -27.29
CA ASP A 108 -9.44 -15.18 -26.82
C ASP A 108 -10.28 -15.25 -25.53
N TRP A 109 -10.04 -14.30 -24.61
CA TRP A 109 -10.82 -14.19 -23.39
C TRP A 109 -12.29 -13.89 -23.69
N LYS A 110 -12.56 -12.92 -24.57
CA LYS A 110 -13.92 -12.55 -25.02
C LYS A 110 -14.64 -13.76 -25.62
N ALA A 111 -13.99 -14.47 -26.56
CA ALA A 111 -14.57 -15.65 -27.20
C ALA A 111 -14.90 -16.77 -26.18
N ARG A 112 -14.03 -16.96 -25.18
CA ARG A 112 -14.27 -17.91 -24.08
C ARG A 112 -15.46 -17.51 -23.21
N ILE A 113 -15.55 -16.24 -22.80
CA ILE A 113 -16.67 -15.74 -21.98
C ILE A 113 -17.98 -15.91 -22.74
N GLN A 114 -17.99 -15.53 -24.02
CA GLN A 114 -19.17 -15.69 -24.87
C GLN A 114 -19.57 -17.17 -24.96
N LYS A 115 -18.66 -18.07 -25.33
CA LYS A 115 -18.94 -19.51 -25.43
C LYS A 115 -19.46 -20.13 -24.13
N ASN A 116 -18.93 -19.72 -22.97
CA ASN A 116 -19.28 -20.33 -21.68
C ASN A 116 -20.58 -19.78 -21.08
N TYR A 117 -20.92 -18.52 -21.38
CA TYR A 117 -21.97 -17.79 -20.69
C TYR A 117 -23.03 -17.18 -21.63
N GLU A 118 -23.01 -17.51 -22.92
CA GLU A 118 -23.98 -17.06 -23.92
C GLU A 118 -25.43 -17.34 -23.51
N GLN A 119 -25.71 -18.56 -23.02
CA GLN A 119 -27.05 -18.92 -22.54
C GLN A 119 -27.46 -18.15 -21.28
N GLN A 120 -26.49 -17.69 -20.48
CA GLN A 120 -26.76 -16.96 -19.24
C GLN A 120 -27.07 -15.48 -19.50
N LYS A 121 -26.67 -14.93 -20.66
CA LYS A 121 -27.00 -13.56 -21.09
C LYS A 121 -28.51 -13.29 -21.10
N GLU A 122 -29.30 -14.30 -21.45
CA GLU A 122 -30.77 -14.18 -21.50
C GLU A 122 -31.41 -14.25 -20.11
N ASN A 123 -30.66 -14.64 -19.08
CA ASN A 123 -31.14 -14.69 -17.71
C ASN A 123 -31.02 -13.29 -17.05
N GLU A 124 -32.16 -12.66 -16.81
CA GLU A 124 -32.25 -11.36 -16.15
C GLU A 124 -31.63 -11.38 -14.75
N ASP A 125 -31.82 -12.47 -13.99
CA ASP A 125 -31.26 -12.59 -12.65
C ASP A 125 -29.72 -12.68 -12.67
N PHE A 126 -29.15 -13.28 -13.71
CA PHE A 126 -27.70 -13.32 -13.91
C PHE A 126 -27.15 -11.93 -14.23
N CYS A 127 -27.80 -11.20 -15.14
CA CYS A 127 -27.44 -9.82 -15.45
C CYS A 127 -27.55 -8.92 -14.21
N HIS A 128 -28.63 -9.05 -13.45
CA HIS A 128 -28.83 -8.33 -12.20
C HIS A 128 -27.77 -8.71 -11.15
N PHE A 129 -27.36 -9.97 -11.09
CA PHE A 129 -26.28 -10.45 -10.23
C PHE A 129 -24.93 -9.76 -10.53
N LEU A 130 -24.55 -9.65 -11.81
CA LEU A 130 -23.32 -8.96 -12.21
C LEU A 130 -23.36 -7.47 -11.84
N VAL A 131 -24.49 -6.81 -12.09
CA VAL A 131 -24.71 -5.40 -11.68
C VAL A 131 -24.63 -5.24 -10.17
N GLN A 132 -25.23 -6.16 -9.40
CA GLN A 132 -25.20 -6.13 -7.95
C GLN A 132 -23.77 -6.29 -7.42
N LYS A 133 -22.99 -7.22 -7.98
CA LYS A 133 -21.57 -7.41 -7.65
C LYS A 133 -20.76 -6.13 -7.90
N LYS A 134 -20.98 -5.47 -9.04
CA LYS A 134 -20.33 -4.19 -9.36
C LYS A 134 -20.65 -3.12 -8.32
N ARG A 135 -21.93 -2.95 -7.99
CA ARG A 135 -22.38 -1.96 -7.00
C ARG A 135 -21.81 -2.24 -5.60
N ASP A 136 -21.73 -3.51 -5.20
CA ASP A 136 -21.15 -3.89 -3.91
C ASP A 136 -19.66 -3.50 -3.83
N ILE A 137 -18.89 -3.70 -4.90
CA ILE A 137 -17.48 -3.28 -5.00
C ILE A 137 -17.36 -1.75 -4.93
N GLU A 138 -18.15 -1.03 -5.70
CA GLU A 138 -18.13 0.44 -5.73
C GLU A 138 -18.51 1.04 -4.38
N ASN A 139 -19.51 0.46 -3.71
CA ASN A 139 -19.91 0.87 -2.37
C ASN A 139 -18.79 0.65 -1.35
N LEU A 140 -18.06 -0.46 -1.43
CA LEU A 140 -16.92 -0.71 -0.56
C LEU A 140 -15.76 0.24 -0.81
N LYS A 141 -15.47 0.52 -2.09
CA LYS A 141 -14.48 1.53 -2.48
C LYS A 141 -14.82 2.88 -1.86
N LYS A 142 -16.07 3.33 -2.00
CA LYS A 142 -16.56 4.58 -1.37
C LYS A 142 -16.45 4.53 0.14
N GLN A 143 -16.84 3.42 0.78
CA GLN A 143 -16.74 3.30 2.24
C GLN A 143 -15.30 3.41 2.74
N VAL A 144 -14.33 2.76 2.09
CA VAL A 144 -12.94 2.84 2.52
C VAL A 144 -12.33 4.20 2.21
N GLU A 145 -12.70 4.84 1.10
CA GLU A 145 -12.31 6.22 0.81
C GLU A 145 -12.84 7.19 1.88
N ILE A 146 -14.10 7.03 2.30
CA ILE A 146 -14.73 7.83 3.35
C ILE A 146 -14.14 7.54 4.74
N ILE A 147 -13.88 6.29 5.08
CA ILE A 147 -13.39 5.87 6.42
C ILE A 147 -11.90 6.16 6.59
N SER A 148 -11.11 6.03 5.53
CA SER A 148 -9.65 6.18 5.62
C SER A 148 -9.22 7.59 5.99
N ILE A 149 -9.89 8.63 5.48
CA ILE A 149 -9.55 10.04 5.78
C ILE A 149 -9.71 10.37 7.28
N PRO A 150 -10.86 10.14 7.95
CA PRO A 150 -10.99 10.34 9.39
C PRO A 150 -10.03 9.49 10.21
N LEU A 151 -9.73 8.26 9.77
CA LEU A 151 -8.83 7.37 10.50
C LEU A 151 -7.37 7.88 10.49
N VAL A 152 -6.92 8.47 9.37
CA VAL A 152 -5.62 9.16 9.28
C VAL A 152 -5.58 10.34 10.25
N LEU A 153 -6.65 11.14 10.30
CA LEU A 153 -6.75 12.30 11.18
C LEU A 153 -6.77 11.89 12.67
N LEU A 154 -7.49 10.82 13.01
CA LEU A 154 -7.51 10.24 14.36
C LEU A 154 -6.15 9.68 14.77
N ALA A 155 -5.45 9.00 13.87
CA ALA A 155 -4.10 8.50 14.15
C ALA A 155 -3.10 9.65 14.37
N ALA A 156 -3.19 10.71 13.56
CA ALA A 156 -2.37 11.90 13.71
C ALA A 156 -2.64 12.60 15.06
N THR A 157 -3.91 12.83 15.40
CA THR A 157 -4.32 13.47 16.66
C THR A 157 -3.93 12.65 17.89
N ALA A 158 -4.17 11.33 17.89
CA ALA A 158 -3.73 10.44 18.97
C ALA A 158 -2.20 10.44 19.13
N TYR A 159 -1.43 10.53 18.05
CA TYR A 159 0.02 10.68 18.12
C TYR A 159 0.41 12.00 18.82
N PHE A 160 -0.27 13.11 18.53
CA PHE A 160 -0.04 14.39 19.21
C PHE A 160 -0.37 14.35 20.70
N GLU A 161 -1.40 13.60 21.12
CA GLU A 161 -1.81 13.53 22.53
C GLU A 161 -0.96 12.56 23.36
N VAL A 162 -0.52 11.43 22.78
CA VAL A 162 0.15 10.35 23.52
C VAL A 162 1.66 10.58 23.64
N VAL A 163 2.29 11.31 22.72
CA VAL A 163 3.74 11.56 22.78
C VAL A 163 4.01 12.69 23.78
N PRO A 164 4.70 12.45 24.90
CA PRO A 164 5.07 13.51 25.82
C PRO A 164 6.07 14.46 25.15
N TRP A 165 5.58 15.61 24.68
CA TRP A 165 6.35 16.67 24.00
C TRP A 165 7.39 17.37 24.88
N LYS A 166 7.47 17.01 26.16
CA LYS A 166 8.46 17.58 27.08
C LYS A 166 9.83 16.96 26.82
N GLU A 167 10.60 17.67 26.00
CA GLU A 167 12.06 17.89 26.03
C GLU A 167 12.94 17.37 24.86
N LYS A 168 12.50 16.54 23.91
CA LYS A 168 13.45 15.96 22.91
C LYS A 168 13.10 15.89 21.42
N PHE A 169 11.86 16.19 21.00
CA PHE A 169 11.46 16.14 19.59
C PHE A 169 11.31 17.55 19.02
N SER A 170 12.02 17.88 17.94
CA SER A 170 11.85 19.16 17.25
C SER A 170 10.55 19.16 16.42
N ILE A 171 9.97 20.34 16.17
CA ILE A 171 8.77 20.50 15.34
C ILE A 171 8.99 19.91 13.93
N GLU A 172 10.22 20.03 13.40
CA GLU A 172 10.62 19.47 12.11
C GLU A 172 10.60 17.94 12.12
N GLU A 173 11.13 17.31 13.17
CA GLU A 173 11.12 15.85 13.33
C GLU A 173 9.67 15.32 13.44
N ALA A 174 8.79 16.02 14.16
CA ALA A 174 7.38 15.65 14.25
C ALA A 174 6.63 15.79 12.91
N GLY A 175 6.91 16.84 12.15
CA GLY A 175 6.34 17.03 10.81
C GLY A 175 6.70 15.90 9.86
N ILE A 176 7.94 15.41 9.91
CA ILE A 176 8.40 14.26 9.11
C ILE A 176 7.66 12.98 9.50
N VAL A 177 7.44 12.73 10.80
CA VAL A 177 6.69 11.54 11.26
C VAL A 177 5.25 11.55 10.74
N ILE A 178 4.58 12.69 10.80
CA ILE A 178 3.20 12.84 10.33
C ILE A 178 3.12 12.64 8.81
N LEU A 179 4.03 13.25 8.05
CA LEU A 179 4.09 13.08 6.60
C LEU A 179 4.31 11.61 6.22
N ALA A 180 5.19 10.91 6.93
CA ALA A 180 5.44 9.49 6.68
C ALA A 180 4.24 8.59 7.03
N MET A 181 3.52 8.88 8.11
CA MET A 181 2.28 8.16 8.46
C MET A 181 1.19 8.40 7.41
N ILE A 182 0.97 9.66 7.02
CA ILE A 182 0.01 10.01 5.96
C ILE A 182 0.39 9.30 4.65
N PHE A 183 1.66 9.36 4.26
CA PHE A 183 2.15 8.71 3.04
C PHE A 183 1.98 7.19 3.11
N GLY A 184 2.33 6.56 4.23
CA GLY A 184 2.15 5.13 4.43
C GLY A 184 0.69 4.70 4.26
N ILE A 185 -0.24 5.40 4.90
CA ILE A 185 -1.67 5.11 4.78
C ILE A 185 -2.16 5.37 3.35
N ALA A 186 -1.74 6.48 2.73
CA ALA A 186 -2.09 6.81 1.36
C ALA A 186 -1.65 5.72 0.37
N VAL A 187 -0.45 5.16 0.52
CA VAL A 187 0.04 4.07 -0.33
C VAL A 187 -0.84 2.83 -0.19
N VAL A 188 -1.25 2.45 1.02
CA VAL A 188 -2.08 1.25 1.17
C VAL A 188 -3.51 1.48 0.69
N VAL A 189 -4.09 2.66 0.96
CA VAL A 189 -5.40 3.06 0.41
C VAL A 189 -5.36 3.06 -1.11
N ALA A 190 -4.32 3.62 -1.73
CA ALA A 190 -4.14 3.62 -3.18
C ALA A 190 -4.07 2.19 -3.75
N ARG A 191 -3.36 1.28 -3.07
CA ARG A 191 -3.27 -0.14 -3.47
C ARG A 191 -4.63 -0.83 -3.42
N ASP A 192 -5.42 -0.63 -2.37
CA ASP A 192 -6.75 -1.22 -2.23
C ASP A 192 -7.74 -0.62 -3.24
N ILE A 193 -7.69 0.71 -3.47
CA ILE A 193 -8.47 1.39 -4.51
C ILE A 193 -8.14 0.84 -5.90
N GLN A 194 -6.86 0.66 -6.22
CA GLN A 194 -6.43 0.11 -7.50
C GLN A 194 -6.98 -1.32 -7.68
N ARG A 195 -6.92 -2.15 -6.64
CA ARG A 195 -7.48 -3.51 -6.68
C ARG A 195 -8.99 -3.51 -6.96
N TRP A 196 -9.77 -2.63 -6.34
CA TRP A 196 -11.21 -2.55 -6.61
C TRP A 196 -11.50 -2.03 -8.01
N ARG A 197 -10.69 -1.08 -8.51
CA ARG A 197 -10.78 -0.63 -9.90
C ARG A 197 -10.62 -1.81 -10.87
N ASP A 198 -9.60 -2.64 -10.69
CA ASP A 198 -9.39 -3.82 -11.54
C ASP A 198 -10.60 -4.78 -11.51
N GLN A 199 -11.25 -4.93 -10.35
CA GLN A 199 -12.45 -5.78 -10.21
C GLN A 199 -13.69 -5.16 -10.87
N THR A 200 -13.85 -3.85 -10.80
CA THR A 200 -14.93 -3.12 -11.47
C THR A 200 -14.76 -3.19 -12.99
N GLU A 201 -13.55 -2.94 -13.50
CA GLU A 201 -13.25 -3.02 -14.93
C GLU A 201 -13.48 -4.43 -15.49
N PHE A 202 -13.09 -5.48 -14.75
CA PHE A 202 -13.44 -6.86 -15.11
C PHE A 202 -14.96 -7.08 -15.27
N LEU A 203 -15.76 -6.58 -14.32
CA LEU A 203 -17.21 -6.72 -14.38
C LEU A 203 -17.82 -5.91 -15.53
N GLU A 204 -17.30 -4.71 -15.79
CA GLU A 204 -17.70 -3.90 -16.94
C GLU A 204 -17.40 -4.60 -18.26
N ASP A 205 -16.19 -5.16 -18.41
CA ASP A 205 -15.79 -5.89 -19.60
C ASP A 205 -16.66 -7.14 -19.81
N ILE A 206 -16.95 -7.91 -18.76
CA ILE A 206 -17.87 -9.06 -18.88
C ILE A 206 -19.27 -8.60 -19.28
N MET A 207 -19.81 -7.58 -18.61
CA MET A 207 -21.13 -7.07 -18.94
C MET A 207 -21.19 -6.52 -20.37
N GLN A 208 -20.10 -5.95 -20.87
CA GLN A 208 -19.99 -5.50 -22.26
C GLN A 208 -19.91 -6.68 -23.23
N VAL A 209 -19.06 -7.69 -22.97
CA VAL A 209 -18.96 -8.89 -23.81
C VAL A 209 -20.29 -9.62 -23.89
N LEU A 210 -20.99 -9.74 -22.77
CA LEU A 210 -22.31 -10.33 -22.72
C LEU A 210 -23.38 -9.38 -23.28
N GLY A 211 -23.22 -8.06 -23.19
CA GLY A 211 -24.16 -7.06 -23.69
C GLY A 211 -24.09 -6.84 -25.20
N ASP A 212 -22.89 -6.94 -25.78
CA ASP A 212 -22.64 -6.90 -27.22
C ASP A 212 -23.48 -7.99 -27.87
N LYS A 213 -24.56 -7.59 -28.53
CA LYS A 213 -25.07 -8.35 -29.65
C LYS A 213 -24.06 -8.06 -30.74
N GLU A 214 -23.28 -9.05 -31.16
CA GLU A 214 -22.70 -8.97 -32.48
C GLU A 214 -23.87 -8.69 -33.43
N GLN A 215 -23.90 -7.46 -33.94
CA GLN A 215 -24.71 -7.11 -35.08
C GLN A 215 -24.04 -7.80 -36.27
N ASN A 216 -24.30 -9.10 -36.42
CA ASN A 216 -24.06 -9.86 -37.63
C ASN A 216 -25.41 -10.23 -38.24
#